data_AF-A0A182K2J9-F1
#
_entry.id   AF-A0A182K2J9-F1
#
_cell.length_a   1.000
_cell.length_b   1.000
_cell.length_c   1.000
_cell.angle_alpha   90.00
_cell.angle_beta   90.00
_cell.angle_gamma   90.00
#
_symmetry.space_group_name_H-M   'P 1'
#
loop_
_entity.id
_entity.type
_entity.pdbx_description
1 polymer ?
#
loop_
_entity_poly.entity_id
_entity_poly.type
_entity_poly.pdbx_seq_one_letter_code
_entity_poly.pdbx_strand_id
1 'polypeptide(L)'
;MAETNKTSARQKFVDLYTALVSEISTARFDEFKDYFANGDDFQLAVQEFRNGLQEALLAKVNRLWEDSDIDTNVDILETLKSKATGISTKMWRPTGKHVSEQVRPLVVNKLKTSLKFYQYQLGFQKERTEELIYSIEAMRAKYQAMQVRRNHLLQQITNEQKTFDTIRAHHKALDHKLNVDLMNASTRK
;
A
#
# COMPACT_ATOMS: atom_id res chain seq x y z
N MET A 1 13.05 -32.88 -18.74
CA MET A 1 12.72 -33.51 -17.44
C MET A 1 11.21 -33.59 -17.34
N ALA A 2 10.70 -34.72 -16.87
CA ALA A 2 9.38 -35.28 -17.17
C ALA A 2 8.18 -34.32 -17.04
N GLU A 3 7.66 -33.87 -18.18
CA GLU A 3 6.23 -33.57 -18.34
C GLU A 3 5.49 -34.90 -18.18
N THR A 4 5.15 -35.22 -16.93
CA THR A 4 4.25 -36.32 -16.66
C THR A 4 2.91 -35.93 -17.24
N ASN A 5 2.48 -36.65 -18.28
CA ASN A 5 1.11 -36.69 -18.78
C ASN A 5 0.15 -36.96 -17.60
N LYS A 6 -0.21 -35.91 -16.86
CA LYS A 6 -1.26 -35.96 -15.85
C LYS A 6 -2.56 -35.92 -16.63
N THR A 7 -3.05 -37.09 -17.05
CA THR A 7 -4.47 -37.24 -17.36
C THR A 7 -5.24 -36.65 -16.18
N SER A 8 -6.06 -35.63 -16.45
CA SER A 8 -6.83 -34.94 -15.41
C SER A 8 -7.66 -35.98 -14.64
N ALA A 9 -7.90 -35.74 -13.34
CA ALA A 9 -8.72 -36.64 -12.54
C ALA A 9 -10.11 -36.86 -13.17
N ARG A 10 -10.62 -35.82 -13.85
CA ARG A 10 -11.82 -35.88 -14.71
C ARG A 10 -11.68 -36.90 -15.82
N GLN A 11 -10.60 -36.86 -16.61
CA GLN A 11 -10.39 -37.80 -17.70
C GLN A 11 -10.31 -39.24 -17.21
N LYS A 12 -9.60 -39.48 -16.10
CA LYS A 12 -9.53 -40.83 -15.50
C LYS A 12 -10.91 -41.35 -15.07
N PHE A 13 -11.76 -40.48 -14.53
CA PHE A 13 -13.12 -40.84 -14.19
C PHE A 13 -13.93 -41.21 -15.44
N VAL A 14 -13.85 -40.39 -16.49
CA VAL A 14 -14.54 -40.64 -17.77
C VAL A 14 -14.12 -41.98 -18.36
N ASP A 15 -12.82 -42.27 -18.38
CA ASP A 15 -12.27 -43.50 -18.94
C ASP A 15 -12.73 -44.74 -18.15
N LEU A 16 -12.61 -44.69 -16.81
CA LEU A 16 -13.03 -45.79 -15.94
C LEU A 16 -14.54 -46.04 -16.00
N TYR A 17 -15.34 -44.99 -16.05
CA TYR A 17 -16.79 -45.13 -16.12
C TYR A 17 -17.26 -45.65 -17.47
N THR A 18 -16.64 -45.20 -18.56
CA THR A 18 -16.91 -45.72 -19.90
C THR A 18 -16.57 -47.21 -19.99
N ALA A 19 -15.43 -47.62 -19.42
CA ALA A 19 -15.06 -49.03 -19.32
C ALA A 19 -16.10 -49.84 -18.53
N LEU A 20 -16.51 -49.35 -17.35
CA LEU A 20 -17.53 -50.01 -16.53
C LEU A 20 -18.85 -50.23 -17.27
N VAL A 21 -19.33 -49.22 -18.01
CA VAL A 21 -20.57 -49.33 -18.78
C VAL A 21 -20.43 -50.34 -19.93
N SER A 22 -19.26 -50.39 -20.58
CA SER A 22 -18.99 -51.35 -21.65
C SER A 22 -18.93 -52.80 -21.15
N GLU A 23 -18.55 -53.02 -19.88
CA GLU A 23 -18.49 -54.34 -19.25
C GLU A 23 -19.86 -54.90 -18.80
N ILE A 24 -20.92 -54.08 -18.83
CA ILE A 24 -22.27 -54.54 -18.48
C ILE A 24 -22.72 -55.62 -19.48
N SER A 25 -22.63 -56.89 -19.10
CA SER A 25 -22.93 -58.02 -19.98
C SER A 25 -24.36 -57.99 -20.52
N THR A 26 -24.52 -58.28 -21.82
CA THR A 26 -25.82 -58.48 -22.48
C THR A 26 -26.62 -59.61 -21.84
N ALA A 27 -25.95 -60.62 -21.27
CA ALA A 27 -26.60 -61.76 -20.63
C ALA A 27 -27.46 -61.37 -19.42
N ARG A 28 -27.18 -60.20 -18.81
CA ARG A 28 -28.01 -59.67 -17.73
C ARG A 28 -29.40 -59.23 -18.19
N PHE A 29 -29.60 -59.08 -19.49
CA PHE A 29 -30.87 -58.68 -20.10
C PHE A 29 -31.58 -59.85 -20.78
N ASP A 30 -31.05 -61.08 -20.72
CA ASP A 30 -31.62 -62.23 -21.43
C ASP A 30 -33.08 -62.53 -21.02
N GLU A 31 -33.47 -62.20 -19.79
CA GLU A 31 -34.87 -62.31 -19.31
C GLU A 31 -35.84 -61.45 -20.13
N PHE A 32 -35.36 -60.39 -20.78
CA PHE A 32 -36.17 -59.50 -21.61
C PHE A 32 -36.18 -59.88 -23.08
N LYS A 33 -35.41 -60.91 -23.49
CA LYS A 33 -35.17 -61.24 -24.89
C LYS A 33 -36.44 -61.58 -25.67
N ASP A 34 -37.39 -62.24 -25.02
CA ASP A 34 -38.67 -62.66 -25.62
C ASP A 34 -39.61 -61.49 -25.92
N TYR A 35 -39.34 -60.29 -25.38
CA TYR A 35 -40.12 -59.08 -25.64
C TYR A 35 -39.67 -58.32 -26.90
N PHE A 36 -38.56 -58.73 -27.54
CA PHE A 36 -38.01 -58.08 -28.73
C PHE A 36 -38.35 -58.87 -30.00
N ALA A 37 -38.52 -58.16 -31.13
CA ALA A 37 -38.92 -58.77 -32.39
C ALA A 37 -37.85 -59.67 -33.00
N ASN A 38 -36.56 -59.41 -32.72
CA ASN A 38 -35.43 -60.19 -33.17
C ASN A 38 -34.19 -59.93 -32.27
N GLY A 39 -33.12 -60.70 -32.51
CA GLY A 39 -31.88 -60.58 -31.74
C GLY A 39 -31.11 -59.26 -31.96
N ASP A 40 -31.28 -58.62 -33.11
CA ASP A 40 -30.61 -57.36 -33.44
C ASP A 40 -31.26 -56.18 -32.67
N ASP A 41 -32.60 -56.15 -32.59
CA ASP A 41 -33.36 -55.19 -31.79
C ASP A 41 -33.01 -55.30 -30.30
N PHE A 42 -32.83 -56.52 -29.79
CA PHE A 42 -32.38 -56.75 -28.42
C PHE A 42 -30.98 -56.18 -28.16
N GLN A 43 -30.02 -56.43 -29.07
CA GLN A 43 -28.66 -55.89 -28.96
C GLN A 43 -28.64 -54.37 -29.04
N LEU A 44 -29.47 -53.80 -29.93
CA LEU A 44 -29.62 -52.36 -30.09
C LEU A 44 -30.18 -51.72 -28.82
N ALA A 45 -31.22 -52.29 -28.22
CA ALA A 45 -31.80 -51.80 -26.97
C ALA A 45 -30.81 -51.85 -25.78
N VAL A 46 -30.00 -52.92 -25.67
CA VAL A 46 -28.95 -53.00 -24.65
C VAL A 46 -27.86 -51.95 -24.89
N GLN A 47 -27.52 -51.68 -26.15
CA GLN A 47 -26.56 -50.64 -26.49
C GLN A 47 -27.11 -49.23 -26.21
N GLU A 48 -28.38 -48.96 -26.49
CA GLU A 48 -29.06 -47.72 -26.13
C GLU A 48 -29.10 -47.52 -24.60
N PHE A 49 -29.37 -48.58 -23.85
CA PHE A 49 -29.30 -48.53 -22.39
C PHE A 49 -27.90 -48.12 -21.90
N ARG A 50 -26.84 -48.76 -22.43
CA ARG A 50 -25.45 -48.43 -22.09
C ARG A 50 -25.13 -46.98 -22.44
N ASN A 51 -25.46 -46.54 -23.65
CA ASN A 51 -25.21 -45.17 -24.09
C ASN A 51 -25.96 -44.16 -23.21
N GLY A 52 -27.25 -44.39 -22.92
CA GLY A 52 -28.05 -43.51 -22.07
C GLY A 52 -27.54 -43.45 -20.63
N LEU A 53 -27.11 -44.58 -20.07
CA LEU A 53 -26.49 -44.63 -18.75
C LEU A 53 -25.19 -43.82 -18.71
N GLN A 54 -24.34 -44.01 -19.73
CA GLN A 54 -23.08 -43.32 -19.88
C GLN A 54 -23.29 -41.80 -19.97
N GLU A 55 -24.15 -41.35 -20.89
CA GLU A 55 -24.44 -39.94 -21.13
C GLU A 55 -25.05 -39.27 -19.88
N ALA A 56 -26.02 -39.90 -19.23
CA ALA A 56 -26.71 -39.32 -18.09
C ALA A 56 -25.78 -39.07 -16.90
N LEU A 57 -24.88 -40.01 -16.58
CA LEU A 57 -23.94 -39.83 -15.48
C LEU A 57 -22.81 -38.88 -15.86
N LEU A 58 -22.24 -38.99 -17.07
CA LEU A 58 -21.20 -38.08 -17.53
C LEU A 58 -21.68 -36.64 -17.56
N ALA A 59 -22.92 -36.39 -18.01
CA ALA A 59 -23.51 -35.05 -17.97
C ALA A 59 -23.60 -34.49 -16.55
N LYS A 60 -24.05 -35.30 -15.58
CA LYS A 60 -24.12 -34.88 -14.17
C LYS A 60 -22.74 -34.60 -13.58
N VAL A 61 -21.76 -35.46 -13.84
CA VAL A 61 -20.41 -35.31 -13.30
C VAL A 61 -19.71 -34.12 -13.93
N ASN A 62 -19.81 -33.93 -15.23
CA ASN A 62 -19.25 -32.78 -15.92
C ASN A 62 -19.85 -31.48 -15.39
N ARG A 63 -21.17 -31.43 -15.23
CA ARG A 63 -21.84 -30.28 -14.62
C ARG A 63 -21.35 -30.01 -13.20
N LEU A 64 -21.25 -31.04 -12.35
CA LEU A 64 -20.75 -30.87 -10.99
C LEU A 64 -19.30 -30.38 -10.97
N TRP A 65 -18.48 -30.86 -11.90
CA TRP A 65 -17.08 -30.48 -12.05
C TRP A 65 -16.92 -29.01 -12.42
N GLU A 66 -17.77 -28.54 -13.33
CA GLU A 66 -17.81 -27.15 -13.82
C GLU A 66 -18.44 -26.21 -12.80
N ASP A 67 -19.61 -26.57 -12.24
CA ASP A 67 -20.33 -25.79 -11.22
C ASP A 67 -19.48 -25.59 -9.95
N SER A 68 -18.64 -26.58 -9.60
CA SER A 68 -17.77 -26.52 -8.42
C SER A 68 -16.36 -26.00 -8.72
N ASP A 69 -16.07 -25.66 -9.98
CA ASP A 69 -14.77 -25.18 -10.46
C ASP A 69 -13.58 -26.00 -9.90
N ILE A 70 -13.70 -27.33 -10.00
CA ILE A 70 -12.79 -28.26 -9.32
C ILE A 70 -11.36 -28.09 -9.83
N ASP A 71 -11.16 -27.88 -11.13
CA ASP A 71 -9.84 -27.76 -11.73
C ASP A 71 -9.09 -26.54 -11.16
N THR A 72 -9.74 -25.37 -11.11
CA THR A 72 -9.17 -24.17 -10.52
C THR A 72 -8.87 -24.35 -9.04
N ASN A 73 -9.77 -24.98 -8.29
CA ASN A 73 -9.56 -25.27 -6.87
C ASN A 73 -8.37 -26.20 -6.62
N VAL A 74 -8.19 -27.23 -7.45
CA VAL A 74 -7.04 -28.15 -7.37
C VAL A 74 -5.74 -27.42 -7.70
N ASP A 75 -5.74 -26.56 -8.72
CA ASP A 75 -4.56 -25.77 -9.12
C ASP A 75 -4.15 -24.76 -8.03
N ILE A 76 -5.13 -24.10 -7.40
CA ILE A 76 -4.89 -23.22 -6.25
C ILE A 76 -4.27 -24.03 -5.10
N LEU A 77 -4.78 -25.22 -4.79
CA LEU A 77 -4.26 -26.06 -3.73
C LEU A 77 -2.81 -26.52 -3.98
N GLU A 78 -2.48 -26.95 -5.20
CA GLU A 78 -1.10 -27.30 -5.56
C GLU A 78 -0.16 -26.08 -5.53
N THR A 79 -0.66 -24.91 -5.94
CA THR A 79 0.09 -23.64 -5.82
C THR A 79 0.34 -23.27 -4.35
N LEU A 80 -0.65 -23.42 -3.47
CA LEU A 80 -0.48 -23.16 -2.03
C LEU A 80 0.49 -24.16 -1.39
N LYS A 81 0.41 -25.44 -1.78
CA LYS A 81 1.31 -26.49 -1.30
C LYS A 81 2.76 -26.23 -1.72
N SER A 82 3.00 -25.88 -2.98
CA SER A 82 4.34 -25.53 -3.47
C SER A 82 4.90 -24.30 -2.75
N LYS A 83 4.12 -23.23 -2.58
CA LYS A 83 4.51 -22.04 -1.79
C LYS A 83 4.83 -22.37 -0.33
N ALA A 84 4.11 -23.32 0.28
CA ALA A 84 4.32 -23.71 1.68
C ALA A 84 5.50 -24.67 1.87
N THR A 85 6.04 -25.27 0.80
CA THR A 85 7.11 -26.26 0.87
C THR A 85 8.37 -25.64 1.49
N GLY A 86 8.84 -26.19 2.61
CA GLY A 86 10.03 -25.71 3.32
C GLY A 86 9.80 -24.53 4.29
N ILE A 87 8.60 -23.94 4.35
CA ILE A 87 8.30 -22.82 5.26
C ILE A 87 8.04 -23.31 6.70
N SER A 88 7.41 -24.47 6.87
CA SER A 88 7.06 -25.01 8.18
C SER A 88 6.94 -26.53 8.16
N THR A 89 7.51 -27.19 9.16
CA THR A 89 7.30 -28.62 9.43
C THR A 89 6.00 -28.89 10.16
N LYS A 90 5.34 -27.86 10.71
CA LYS A 90 4.06 -27.99 11.42
C LYS A 90 2.91 -27.92 10.42
N MET A 91 2.21 -29.03 10.26
CA MET A 91 0.95 -29.07 9.52
C MET A 91 -0.12 -28.23 10.23
N TRP A 92 -0.87 -27.45 9.46
CA TRP A 92 -2.04 -26.76 9.98
C TRP A 92 -3.06 -27.78 10.52
N ARG A 93 -3.69 -27.45 11.65
CA ARG A 93 -4.75 -28.22 12.29
C ARG A 93 -5.89 -27.27 12.63
N PRO A 94 -7.15 -27.68 12.50
CA PRO A 94 -8.28 -26.91 13.01
C PRO A 94 -8.04 -26.61 14.49
N THR A 95 -8.01 -25.33 14.85
CA THR A 95 -7.56 -24.89 16.18
C THR A 95 -8.65 -25.02 17.24
N GLY A 96 -9.90 -25.31 16.85
CA GLY A 96 -11.08 -25.27 17.72
C GLY A 96 -11.45 -23.85 18.19
N LYS A 97 -10.69 -22.84 17.79
CA LYS A 97 -10.87 -21.45 18.22
C LYS A 97 -11.92 -20.74 17.39
N HIS A 98 -12.60 -19.78 17.99
CA HIS A 98 -13.55 -18.93 17.27
C HIS A 98 -12.83 -18.10 16.19
N VAL A 99 -13.54 -17.75 15.10
CA VAL A 99 -12.99 -17.01 13.95
C VAL A 99 -12.25 -15.74 14.39
N SER A 100 -12.80 -15.01 15.36
CA SER A 100 -12.19 -13.79 15.92
C SER A 100 -10.80 -14.02 16.51
N GLU A 101 -10.55 -15.19 17.12
CA GLU A 101 -9.25 -15.54 17.67
C GLU A 101 -8.26 -15.96 16.59
N GLN A 102 -8.74 -16.63 15.54
CA GLN A 102 -7.91 -17.05 14.41
C GLN A 102 -7.42 -15.83 13.60
N VAL A 103 -8.24 -14.79 13.49
CA VAL A 103 -7.91 -13.57 12.74
C VAL A 103 -7.12 -12.56 13.58
N ARG A 104 -7.16 -12.66 14.92
CA ARG A 104 -6.47 -11.73 15.84
C ARG A 104 -4.98 -11.52 15.51
N PRO A 105 -4.16 -12.55 15.20
CA PRO A 105 -2.76 -12.34 14.83
C PRO A 105 -2.59 -11.45 13.58
N LEU A 106 -3.47 -11.59 12.59
CA LEU A 106 -3.44 -10.78 11.37
C LEU A 106 -3.74 -9.31 11.68
N VAL A 107 -4.76 -9.07 12.52
CA VAL A 107 -5.13 -7.71 12.97
C VAL A 107 -3.98 -7.08 13.76
N VAL A 108 -3.41 -7.82 14.71
CA VAL A 108 -2.27 -7.33 15.52
C VAL A 108 -1.07 -7.00 14.64
N ASN A 109 -0.74 -7.84 13.65
CA ASN A 109 0.35 -7.55 12.72
C ASN A 109 0.09 -6.29 11.89
N LYS A 110 -1.14 -6.10 11.40
CA LYS A 110 -1.51 -4.87 10.67
C LYS A 110 -1.40 -3.63 11.56
N LEU A 111 -1.86 -3.71 12.81
CA LEU A 111 -1.74 -2.63 13.78
C LEU A 111 -0.28 -2.32 14.10
N LYS A 112 0.57 -3.34 14.27
CA LYS A 112 2.00 -3.18 14.52
C LYS A 112 2.70 -2.44 13.37
N THR A 113 2.41 -2.80 12.12
CA THR A 113 2.94 -2.09 10.94
C THR A 113 2.49 -0.63 10.90
N SER A 114 1.21 -0.38 11.19
CA SER A 114 0.66 0.98 11.22
C SER A 114 1.31 1.83 12.32
N LEU A 115 1.52 1.25 13.50
CA LEU A 115 2.18 1.91 14.62
C LEU A 115 3.62 2.29 14.26
N LYS A 116 4.37 1.37 13.62
CA LYS A 116 5.74 1.65 13.16
C LYS A 116 5.77 2.82 12.17
N PHE A 117 4.82 2.87 11.25
CA PHE A 117 4.69 3.98 10.30
C PHE A 117 4.46 5.32 11.01
N TYR A 118 3.52 5.39 11.95
CA TYR A 118 3.26 6.62 12.70
C TYR A 118 4.44 7.06 13.57
N GLN A 119 5.20 6.12 14.15
CA GLN A 119 6.43 6.44 14.86
C GLN A 119 7.47 7.12 13.97
N TYR A 120 7.65 6.63 12.73
CA TYR A 120 8.55 7.28 11.78
C TYR A 120 8.07 8.67 11.39
N GLN A 121 6.77 8.85 11.13
CA GLN A 121 6.21 10.18 10.83
C GLN A 121 6.42 11.15 12.00
N LEU A 122 6.22 10.70 13.23
CA LEU A 122 6.42 11.52 14.42
C LEU A 122 7.89 11.92 14.58
N GLY A 123 8.82 10.99 14.38
CA GLY A 123 10.26 11.28 14.37
C GLY A 123 10.63 12.34 13.33
N PHE A 124 10.16 12.16 12.09
CA PHE A 124 10.38 13.13 11.02
C PHE A 124 9.85 14.53 11.34
N GLN A 125 8.62 14.61 11.86
CA GLN A 125 8.03 15.91 12.23
C GLN A 125 8.78 16.57 13.39
N LYS A 126 9.29 15.78 14.33
CA LYS A 126 10.11 16.28 15.43
C LYS A 126 11.41 16.91 14.92
N GLU A 127 12.17 16.18 14.10
CA GLU A 127 13.42 16.67 13.50
C GLU A 127 13.19 17.96 12.71
N ARG A 128 12.17 17.97 11.83
CA ARG A 128 11.82 19.16 11.05
C ARG A 128 11.42 20.36 11.93
N THR A 129 10.73 20.10 13.03
CA THR A 129 10.33 21.18 13.96
C THR A 129 11.55 21.75 14.69
N GLU A 130 12.50 20.91 15.10
CA GLU A 130 13.75 21.36 15.73
C GLU A 130 14.59 22.23 14.77
N GLU A 131 14.71 21.85 13.50
CA GLU A 131 15.37 22.66 12.47
C GLU A 131 14.70 24.04 12.28
N LEU A 132 13.36 24.06 12.24
CA LEU A 132 12.60 25.29 12.10
C LEU A 132 12.75 26.21 13.32
N ILE A 133 12.76 25.65 14.53
CA ILE A 133 12.99 26.41 15.77
C ILE A 133 14.36 27.08 15.71
N TYR A 134 15.41 26.32 15.39
CA TYR A 134 16.77 26.85 15.27
C TYR A 134 16.86 28.00 14.26
N SER A 135 16.25 27.84 13.08
CA SER A 135 16.18 28.89 12.05
C SER A 135 15.49 30.16 12.56
N ILE A 136 14.35 30.01 13.25
CA ILE A 136 13.60 31.13 13.82
C ILE A 136 14.42 31.86 14.89
N GLU A 137 15.10 31.13 15.77
CA GLU A 137 15.95 31.70 16.81
C GLU A 137 17.12 32.49 16.22
N ALA A 138 17.78 31.94 15.19
CA ALA A 138 18.84 32.64 14.46
C ALA A 138 18.34 33.95 13.82
N MET A 139 17.16 33.93 13.22
CA MET A 139 16.53 35.14 12.66
C MET A 139 16.18 36.17 13.74
N ARG A 140 15.65 35.73 14.90
CA ARG A 140 15.35 36.62 16.04
C ARG A 140 16.61 37.29 16.57
N ALA A 141 17.71 36.55 16.73
CA ALA A 141 18.98 37.11 17.16
C ALA A 141 19.52 38.15 16.17
N LYS A 142 19.47 37.86 14.86
CA LYS A 142 19.86 38.80 13.81
C LYS A 142 19.02 40.08 13.83
N TYR A 143 17.71 39.94 14.04
CA TYR A 143 16.80 41.07 14.15
C TYR A 143 17.14 41.96 15.36
N GLN A 144 17.38 41.36 16.53
CA GLN A 144 17.80 42.09 17.72
C GLN A 144 19.11 42.85 17.51
N ALA A 145 20.11 42.21 16.90
CA ALA A 145 21.39 42.86 16.58
C ALA A 145 21.20 44.06 15.62
N MET A 146 20.34 43.93 14.62
CA MET A 146 20.00 45.01 13.70
C MET A 146 19.30 46.17 14.42
N GLN A 147 18.41 45.86 15.36
CA GLN A 147 17.70 46.87 16.15
C GLN A 147 18.64 47.65 17.07
N VAL A 148 19.59 46.96 17.73
CA VAL A 148 20.65 47.60 18.53
C VAL A 148 21.50 48.52 17.65
N ARG A 149 21.93 48.05 16.48
CA ARG A 149 22.71 48.86 15.53
C ARG A 149 21.94 50.09 15.07
N ARG A 150 20.66 49.94 14.74
CA ARG A 150 19.78 51.06 14.35
C ARG A 150 19.72 52.11 15.46
N ASN A 151 19.51 51.69 16.71
CA ASN A 151 19.43 52.59 17.85
C ASN A 151 20.77 53.34 18.05
N HIS A 152 21.90 52.65 17.92
CA HIS A 152 23.21 53.27 18.00
C HIS A 152 23.43 54.33 16.90
N LEU A 153 23.08 54.02 15.65
CA LEU A 153 23.18 54.97 14.54
C LEU A 153 22.28 56.19 14.73
N LEU A 154 21.04 56.01 15.22
CA LEU A 154 20.16 57.13 15.54
C LEU A 154 20.75 58.04 16.62
N GLN A 155 21.41 57.46 17.63
CA GLN A 155 22.11 58.22 18.66
C GLN A 155 23.30 58.98 18.08
N GLN A 156 24.09 58.38 17.18
CA GLN A 156 25.19 59.07 16.48
C GLN A 156 24.69 60.26 15.68
N ILE A 157 23.63 60.09 14.87
CA ILE A 157 23.01 61.17 14.10
C ILE A 157 22.55 62.31 15.03
N THR A 158 21.95 61.97 16.16
CA THR A 158 21.50 62.96 17.15
C THR A 158 22.69 63.75 17.73
N ASN A 159 23.82 63.08 18.00
CA ASN A 159 25.02 63.72 18.51
C ASN A 159 25.69 64.62 17.47
N GLU A 160 25.79 64.17 16.22
CA GLU A 160 26.31 64.95 15.10
C GLU A 160 25.46 66.20 14.85
N GLN A 161 24.13 66.06 14.89
CA GLN A 161 23.22 67.20 14.72
C GLN A 161 23.40 68.25 15.80
N LYS A 162 23.53 67.84 17.07
CA LYS A 162 23.86 68.76 18.18
C LYS A 162 25.20 69.47 17.99
N THR A 163 26.19 68.75 17.49
CA THR A 163 27.53 69.30 17.21
C THR A 163 27.45 70.34 16.10
N PHE A 164 26.74 70.02 15.02
CA PHE A 164 26.51 70.92 13.90
C PHE A 164 25.76 72.20 14.31
N ASP A 165 24.71 72.07 15.12
CA ASP A 165 23.96 73.22 15.63
C ASP A 165 24.83 74.10 16.55
N THR A 166 25.73 73.50 17.33
CA THR A 166 26.70 74.24 18.16
C THR A 166 27.70 75.01 17.31
N ILE A 167 28.28 74.37 16.28
CA ILE A 167 29.19 75.02 15.32
C ILE A 167 28.48 76.18 14.61
N ARG A 168 27.24 75.95 14.15
CA ARG A 168 26.42 76.97 13.50
C ARG A 168 26.15 78.16 14.43
N ALA A 169 25.84 77.92 15.70
CA ALA A 169 25.64 78.98 16.69
C ALA A 169 26.94 79.77 16.93
N HIS A 170 28.08 79.08 17.05
CA HIS A 170 29.38 79.72 17.19
C HIS A 170 29.75 80.57 15.97
N HIS A 171 29.48 80.08 14.76
CA HIS A 171 29.71 80.82 13.52
C HIS A 171 28.88 82.12 13.48
N LYS A 172 27.58 82.05 13.79
CA LYS A 172 26.72 83.25 13.91
C LYS A 172 27.25 84.25 14.94
N ALA A 173 27.79 83.78 16.06
CA ALA A 173 28.38 84.64 17.08
C ALA A 173 29.67 85.34 16.59
N LEU A 174 30.52 84.62 15.84
CA LEU A 174 31.69 85.20 15.19
C LEU A 174 31.32 86.23 14.12
N ASP A 175 30.35 85.93 13.26
CA ASP A 175 29.87 86.86 12.24
C ASP A 175 29.33 88.15 12.87
N HIS A 176 28.59 88.02 13.97
CA HIS A 176 28.11 89.17 14.72
C HIS A 176 29.25 90.01 15.29
N LYS A 177 30.26 89.38 15.91
CA LYS A 177 31.45 90.09 16.42
C LYS A 177 32.21 90.79 15.30
N LEU A 178 32.44 90.12 14.18
CA LEU A 178 33.13 90.68 13.02
C LEU A 178 32.39 91.90 12.45
N ASN A 179 31.06 91.83 12.35
CA ASN A 179 30.25 92.97 11.94
C ASN A 179 30.35 94.15 12.92
N VAL A 180 30.34 93.90 14.22
CA VAL A 180 30.54 94.94 15.25
C VAL A 180 31.93 95.57 15.14
N ASP A 181 32.98 94.76 14.97
CA ASP A 181 34.35 95.24 14.84
C ASP A 181 34.54 96.07 13.56
N LEU A 182 33.94 95.67 12.43
CA LEU A 182 33.95 96.45 11.18
C LEU A 182 33.22 97.79 11.33
N MET A 183 32.07 97.81 12.00
CA MET A 183 31.32 99.05 12.28
C MET A 183 32.13 100.01 13.17
N ASN A 184 32.77 99.49 14.21
CA ASN A 184 33.64 100.25 15.12
C ASN A 184 34.93 100.76 14.43
N ALA A 185 35.45 100.03 13.44
CA ALA A 185 36.60 100.46 12.64
C ALA A 185 36.21 101.57 11.65
N SER A 186 34.99 101.55 11.11
CA SER A 186 34.50 102.59 10.18
C SER A 186 34.22 103.94 10.86
N THR A 187 33.93 103.93 12.18
CA THR A 187 33.67 105.12 13.00
C THR A 187 34.93 105.74 13.60
N ARG A 188 36.12 105.14 13.41
CA ARG A 188 37.42 105.64 13.88
C ARG A 188 38.26 106.30 12.77
N LYS A 189 37.66 106.63 11.63
CA LYS A 189 38.23 107.51 10.59
C LYS A 189 37.44 108.80 10.55
#